data_AF-A0A2C9LMD5-F1
#
_entry.id   AF-A0A2C9LMD5-F1
#
_cell.length_a   1.000
_cell.length_b   1.000
_cell.length_c   1.000
_cell.angle_alpha   90.00
_cell.angle_beta   90.00
_cell.angle_gamma   90.00
#
_symmetry.space_group_name_H-M   'P 1'
#
loop_
_entity.id
_entity.type
_entity.pdbx_description
1 polymer ?
#
loop_
_entity_poly.entity_id
_entity_poly.type
_entity_poly.pdbx_seq_one_letter_code
_entity_poly.pdbx_strand_id
1 'polypeptide(L)'
;MKLNPFSAVGILLMTVCSTDGIRKSDEVCYPPLGCFSTAPPFGISLQRKLIVKPKSPDDIGTVFKLYTRINPTVPVDLDARKVDTATATWPDFQAKPVKIIVHGFLQAVTPDDWLSAIKNELLIEGDYNVIIVDWSKGNKPPYTQATANTRVVGAQIALLIHKLVESSGIKNSDVHIIGHSLGSHIAGYAGERLDELGRITGMLGL
;
A
#
# COMPACT_ATOMS: atom_id res chain seq x y z
N MET A 1 71.02 -7.72 25.91
CA MET A 1 72.11 -7.86 24.92
C MET A 1 72.23 -9.33 24.56
N LYS A 2 72.37 -9.64 23.27
CA LYS A 2 72.49 -10.94 22.59
C LYS A 2 71.21 -11.51 21.94
N LEU A 3 71.42 -11.84 20.67
CA LEU A 3 70.52 -12.13 19.56
C LEU A 3 70.30 -13.65 19.38
N ASN A 4 69.09 -14.02 18.92
CA ASN A 4 68.65 -14.98 17.88
C ASN A 4 69.63 -16.07 17.35
N PRO A 5 69.12 -17.27 16.94
CA PRO A 5 68.55 -17.42 15.58
C PRO A 5 67.34 -18.38 15.36
N PHE A 6 66.46 -17.94 14.46
CA PHE A 6 65.69 -18.66 13.42
C PHE A 6 64.95 -19.98 13.70
N SER A 7 63.62 -19.94 13.55
CA SER A 7 62.98 -20.67 12.44
C SER A 7 61.66 -19.99 12.04
N ALA A 8 61.55 -19.70 10.75
CA ALA A 8 60.40 -19.09 10.12
C ALA A 8 59.30 -20.14 9.90
N VAL A 9 58.09 -19.86 10.38
CA VAL A 9 56.87 -20.51 9.90
C VAL A 9 55.94 -19.41 9.43
N GLY A 10 55.89 -19.23 8.12
CA GLY A 10 54.91 -18.37 7.47
C GLY A 10 53.51 -18.96 7.65
N ILE A 11 52.69 -18.30 8.46
CA ILE A 11 51.26 -18.57 8.52
C ILE A 11 50.64 -17.87 7.30
N LEU A 12 50.28 -18.67 6.31
CA LEU A 12 49.45 -18.28 5.17
C LEU A 12 48.10 -17.78 5.72
N LEU A 13 47.85 -16.47 5.65
CA LEU A 13 46.53 -15.89 5.83
C LEU A 13 45.61 -16.42 4.72
N MET A 14 44.87 -17.48 5.02
CA MET A 14 43.65 -17.81 4.27
C MET A 14 42.56 -16.86 4.78
N THR A 15 42.47 -15.68 4.17
CA THR A 15 41.26 -14.86 4.22
C THR A 15 40.14 -15.70 3.60
N VAL A 16 39.37 -16.39 4.43
CA VAL A 16 38.09 -16.95 4.00
C VAL A 16 37.18 -15.75 3.79
N CYS A 17 37.17 -15.25 2.56
CA CYS A 17 36.08 -14.42 2.08
C CYS A 17 34.86 -15.36 2.07
N SER A 18 34.12 -15.40 3.18
CA SER A 18 32.82 -16.06 3.20
C SER A 18 31.96 -15.23 2.26
N THR A 19 31.89 -15.64 1.00
CA THR A 19 30.78 -15.27 0.13
C THR A 19 29.59 -16.03 0.65
N ASP A 20 29.05 -15.56 1.78
CA ASP A 20 27.68 -15.83 2.15
C ASP A 20 26.86 -15.14 1.07
N GLY A 21 26.64 -15.86 -0.03
CA GLY A 21 25.68 -15.52 -1.03
C GLY A 21 24.33 -15.50 -0.35
N ILE A 22 23.98 -14.37 0.24
CA ILE A 22 22.62 -14.03 0.60
C ILE A 22 21.86 -14.18 -0.71
N ARG A 23 21.09 -15.27 -0.85
CA ARG A 23 20.10 -15.44 -1.91
C ARG A 23 19.28 -14.16 -1.90
N LYS A 24 19.54 -13.27 -2.87
CA LYS A 24 18.82 -12.01 -3.02
C LYS A 24 17.34 -12.39 -3.03
N SER A 25 16.59 -11.96 -2.01
CA SER A 25 15.20 -12.36 -1.90
C SER A 25 14.49 -11.96 -3.18
N ASP A 26 13.65 -12.85 -3.72
CA ASP A 26 12.95 -12.62 -4.97
C ASP A 26 11.94 -11.48 -4.79
N GLU A 27 12.39 -10.25 -4.99
CA GLU A 27 11.62 -9.03 -4.80
C GLU A 27 11.30 -8.37 -6.14
N VAL A 28 10.38 -7.42 -6.09
CA VAL A 28 10.11 -6.46 -7.17
C VAL A 28 9.96 -5.08 -6.56
N CYS A 29 10.54 -4.07 -7.18
CA CYS A 29 10.54 -2.70 -6.64
C CYS A 29 9.77 -1.76 -7.57
N TYR A 30 8.96 -0.90 -6.97
CA TYR A 30 8.17 0.11 -7.66
C TYR A 30 8.37 1.46 -6.98
N PRO A 31 9.41 2.25 -7.33
CA PRO A 31 9.57 3.59 -6.78
C PRO A 31 8.32 4.46 -7.06
N PRO A 32 7.86 5.30 -6.11
CA PRO A 32 8.40 5.51 -4.76
C PRO A 32 7.85 4.53 -3.70
N LEU A 33 7.04 3.54 -4.06
CA LEU A 33 6.36 2.60 -3.15
C LEU A 33 7.28 1.57 -2.45
N GLY A 34 8.56 1.51 -2.83
CA GLY A 34 9.54 0.57 -2.28
C GLY A 34 9.52 -0.81 -2.95
N CYS A 35 10.03 -1.81 -2.22
CA CYS A 35 10.22 -3.18 -2.71
C CYS A 35 9.30 -4.20 -2.03
N PHE A 36 8.86 -5.18 -2.80
CA PHE A 36 7.92 -6.22 -2.38
C PHE A 36 8.59 -7.59 -2.47
N SER A 37 9.15 -8.03 -1.34
CA SER A 37 9.79 -9.35 -1.23
C SER A 37 8.75 -10.47 -1.18
N THR A 38 9.15 -11.64 -1.71
CA THR A 38 8.44 -12.92 -1.56
C THR A 38 9.05 -13.82 -0.50
N ALA A 39 9.99 -13.31 0.29
CA ALA A 39 10.45 -13.98 1.51
C ALA A 39 9.30 -14.13 2.52
N PRO A 40 9.40 -15.05 3.50
CA PRO A 40 8.44 -15.13 4.61
C PRO A 40 8.20 -13.74 5.25
N PRO A 41 6.95 -13.38 5.58
CA PRO A 41 5.72 -14.20 5.57
C PRO A 41 4.99 -14.25 4.21
N PHE A 42 5.56 -13.66 3.16
CA PHE A 42 4.94 -13.57 1.82
C PHE A 42 5.30 -14.74 0.89
N GLY A 43 6.20 -15.62 1.34
CA GLY A 43 6.59 -16.85 0.66
C GLY A 43 5.61 -18.01 0.88
N ILE A 44 6.01 -19.21 0.48
CA ILE A 44 5.21 -20.43 0.68
C ILE A 44 4.95 -20.62 2.18
N SER A 45 3.68 -20.83 2.52
CA SER A 45 3.23 -21.18 3.86
C SER A 45 2.01 -22.08 3.75
N LEU A 46 1.53 -22.61 4.89
CA LEU A 46 0.27 -23.37 4.94
C LEU A 46 -0.90 -22.56 4.37
N GLN A 47 -0.89 -21.23 4.55
CA GLN A 47 -1.92 -20.30 4.09
C GLN A 47 -1.66 -19.77 2.66
N ARG A 48 -0.41 -19.74 2.19
CA ARG A 48 -0.02 -19.26 0.85
C ARG A 48 0.68 -20.37 0.07
N LYS A 49 -0.09 -21.17 -0.66
CA LYS A 49 0.44 -22.33 -1.42
C LYS A 49 1.23 -21.96 -2.67
N LEU A 50 1.13 -20.71 -3.15
CA LEU A 50 1.83 -20.20 -4.33
C LEU A 50 2.54 -18.88 -4.01
N ILE A 51 3.79 -18.75 -4.46
CA ILE A 51 4.54 -17.49 -4.42
C ILE A 51 4.20 -16.70 -5.67
N VAL A 52 3.67 -15.49 -5.50
CA VAL A 52 3.39 -14.59 -6.61
C VAL A 52 3.84 -13.19 -6.22
N LYS A 53 4.64 -12.56 -7.08
CA LYS A 53 5.02 -11.15 -6.93
C LYS A 53 3.79 -10.28 -7.24
N PRO A 54 3.58 -9.16 -6.52
CA PRO A 54 2.54 -8.22 -6.92
C PRO A 54 2.80 -7.72 -8.34
N LYS A 55 1.73 -7.34 -9.04
CA LYS A 55 1.82 -6.67 -10.33
C LYS A 55 2.26 -5.21 -10.16
N SER A 56 2.68 -4.59 -11.25
CA SER A 56 3.08 -3.18 -11.27
C SER A 56 1.88 -2.25 -10.98
N PRO A 57 2.12 -1.01 -10.50
CA PRO A 57 1.08 0.01 -10.40
C PRO A 57 0.30 0.25 -11.71
N ASP A 58 0.96 0.14 -12.87
CA ASP A 58 0.33 0.28 -14.19
C ASP A 58 -0.66 -0.84 -14.49
N ASP A 59 -0.31 -2.07 -14.11
CA ASP A 59 -1.14 -3.25 -14.30
C ASP A 59 -2.30 -3.29 -13.30
N ILE A 60 -2.09 -2.85 -12.07
CA ILE A 60 -3.13 -2.76 -11.03
C ILE A 60 -4.11 -1.63 -11.35
N GLY A 61 -3.62 -0.50 -11.87
CA GLY A 61 -4.44 0.61 -12.35
C GLY A 61 -5.27 1.28 -11.26
N THR A 62 -4.71 1.47 -10.07
CA THR A 62 -5.40 2.09 -8.93
C THR A 62 -5.77 3.55 -9.21
N VAL A 63 -7.03 3.91 -8.96
CA VAL A 63 -7.54 5.29 -9.06
C VAL A 63 -8.18 5.68 -7.72
N PHE A 64 -7.82 6.86 -7.23
CA PHE A 64 -8.42 7.48 -6.05
C PHE A 64 -9.52 8.44 -6.49
N LYS A 65 -10.74 8.23 -6.00
CA LYS A 65 -11.92 9.02 -6.36
C LYS A 65 -12.34 9.87 -5.17
N LEU A 66 -12.04 11.17 -5.21
CA LEU A 66 -12.38 12.09 -4.12
C LEU A 66 -13.81 12.61 -4.27
N TYR A 67 -14.58 12.48 -3.19
CA TYR A 67 -15.90 13.05 -3.00
C TYR A 67 -15.92 13.92 -1.75
N THR A 68 -16.67 15.01 -1.83
CA THR A 68 -16.93 15.94 -0.73
C THR A 68 -18.41 16.33 -0.77
N ARG A 69 -18.88 17.12 0.19
CA ARG A 69 -20.23 17.68 0.16
C ARG A 69 -20.47 18.61 -1.05
N ILE A 70 -19.42 19.19 -1.63
CA ILE A 70 -19.51 20.07 -2.80
C ILE A 70 -19.69 19.25 -4.09
N ASN A 71 -19.04 18.10 -4.18
CA ASN A 71 -19.06 17.21 -5.33
C ASN A 71 -19.47 15.76 -4.94
N PRO A 72 -20.70 15.55 -4.44
CA PRO A 72 -21.12 14.25 -3.90
C PRO A 72 -21.33 13.18 -4.98
N THR A 73 -21.54 13.58 -6.24
CA THR A 73 -21.91 12.67 -7.35
C THR A 73 -20.75 12.39 -8.29
N VAL A 74 -20.02 13.43 -8.70
CA VAL A 74 -18.91 13.32 -9.66
C VAL A 74 -17.60 13.51 -8.92
N PRO A 75 -16.75 12.47 -8.83
CA PRO A 75 -15.50 12.58 -8.08
C PRO A 75 -14.43 13.38 -8.84
N VAL A 76 -13.47 13.90 -8.08
CA VAL A 76 -12.18 14.28 -8.63
C VAL A 76 -11.25 13.06 -8.59
N ASP A 77 -10.94 12.52 -9.77
CA ASP A 77 -10.10 11.35 -9.91
C ASP A 77 -8.60 11.72 -9.84
N LEU A 78 -7.84 10.94 -9.08
CA LEU A 78 -6.38 10.96 -9.07
C LEU A 78 -5.83 9.56 -9.34
N ASP A 79 -5.06 9.45 -10.41
CA ASP A 79 -4.30 8.25 -10.70
C ASP A 79 -3.23 8.04 -9.62
N ALA A 80 -3.22 6.86 -8.99
CA ALA A 80 -2.30 6.55 -7.90
C ALA A 80 -0.83 6.67 -8.30
N ARG A 81 -0.51 6.52 -9.59
CA ARG A 81 0.85 6.67 -10.13
C ARG A 81 1.33 8.11 -10.16
N LYS A 82 0.40 9.05 -10.14
CA LYS A 82 0.69 10.49 -10.23
C LYS A 82 0.77 11.17 -8.86
N VAL A 83 0.44 10.48 -7.77
CA VAL A 83 0.36 11.06 -6.41
C VAL A 83 1.66 11.77 -5.97
N ASP A 84 2.82 11.26 -6.36
CA ASP A 84 4.12 11.85 -6.00
C ASP A 84 4.62 12.92 -7.01
N THR A 85 3.79 13.31 -7.98
CA THR A 85 4.16 14.34 -8.96
C THR A 85 3.62 15.70 -8.53
N ALA A 86 4.30 16.77 -8.95
CA ALA A 86 3.85 18.15 -8.70
C ALA A 86 2.46 18.48 -9.31
N THR A 87 1.94 17.62 -10.19
CA THR A 87 0.62 17.78 -10.80
C THR A 87 -0.50 17.09 -10.02
N ALA A 88 -0.19 16.37 -8.93
CA ALA A 88 -1.21 15.76 -8.08
C ALA A 88 -1.91 16.82 -7.25
N THR A 89 -3.03 17.32 -7.76
CA THR A 89 -3.84 18.33 -7.08
C THR A 89 -5.28 17.87 -6.94
N TRP A 90 -5.84 18.08 -5.76
CA TRP A 90 -7.29 18.03 -5.54
C TRP A 90 -7.79 19.42 -5.18
N PRO A 91 -8.35 20.17 -6.15
CA PRO A 91 -8.78 21.55 -5.90
C PRO A 91 -9.88 21.65 -4.84
N ASP A 92 -10.69 20.60 -4.71
CA ASP A 92 -11.80 20.54 -3.74
C ASP A 92 -11.37 19.96 -2.39
N PHE A 93 -10.11 19.53 -2.23
CA PHE A 93 -9.64 18.96 -0.97
C PHE A 93 -9.42 20.07 0.05
N GLN A 94 -10.01 19.87 1.24
CA GLN A 94 -9.86 20.79 2.36
C GLN A 94 -9.28 20.06 3.56
N ALA A 95 -8.70 20.79 4.52
CA ALA A 95 -8.13 20.24 5.75
C ALA A 95 -9.24 19.71 6.69
N LYS A 96 -9.86 18.59 6.30
CA LYS A 96 -10.99 17.92 6.96
C LYS A 96 -10.68 16.44 7.15
N PRO A 97 -11.32 15.75 8.11
CA PRO A 97 -11.10 14.33 8.32
C PRO A 97 -11.37 13.52 7.04
N VAL A 98 -10.56 12.48 6.83
CA VAL A 98 -10.54 11.70 5.59
C VAL A 98 -11.12 10.32 5.85
N LYS A 99 -12.07 9.89 5.00
CA LYS A 99 -12.63 8.53 5.02
C LYS A 99 -12.23 7.83 3.72
N ILE A 100 -11.47 6.75 3.81
CA ILE A 100 -11.02 5.98 2.64
C ILE A 100 -11.81 4.67 2.58
N ILE A 101 -12.52 4.41 1.50
CA ILE A 101 -13.31 3.18 1.31
C ILE A 101 -12.61 2.30 0.28
N VAL A 102 -12.34 1.04 0.63
CA VAL A 102 -11.59 0.09 -0.20
C VAL A 102 -12.38 -1.19 -0.42
N HIS A 103 -12.69 -1.47 -1.69
CA HIS A 103 -13.41 -2.68 -2.08
C HIS A 103 -12.52 -3.93 -2.11
N GLY A 104 -13.15 -5.10 -2.25
CA GLY A 104 -12.51 -6.40 -2.23
C GLY A 104 -12.31 -7.05 -3.60
N PHE A 105 -12.18 -8.38 -3.59
CA PHE A 105 -12.01 -9.23 -4.77
C PHE A 105 -13.23 -9.19 -5.70
N LEU A 106 -13.02 -9.13 -7.02
CA LEU A 106 -14.08 -9.09 -8.05
C LEU A 106 -15.08 -7.92 -7.96
N GLN A 107 -14.84 -6.94 -7.09
CA GLN A 107 -15.69 -5.75 -6.96
C GLN A 107 -15.17 -4.61 -7.86
N ALA A 108 -16.05 -3.72 -8.30
CA ALA A 108 -15.70 -2.52 -9.04
C ALA A 108 -16.58 -1.37 -8.55
N VAL A 109 -16.14 -0.13 -8.82
CA VAL A 109 -16.90 1.06 -8.45
C VAL A 109 -18.01 1.30 -9.47
N THR A 110 -19.26 1.28 -9.03
CA THR A 110 -20.43 1.66 -9.84
C THR A 110 -21.31 2.67 -9.10
N PRO A 111 -22.14 3.47 -9.81
CA PRO A 111 -22.94 4.52 -9.17
C PRO A 111 -23.90 4.06 -8.06
N ASP A 112 -24.41 2.82 -8.16
CA ASP A 112 -25.44 2.28 -7.27
C ASP A 112 -24.92 1.13 -6.38
N ASP A 113 -23.61 1.02 -6.20
CA ASP A 113 -23.02 0.00 -5.33
C ASP A 113 -23.00 0.40 -3.84
N TRP A 114 -22.56 -0.54 -3.01
CA TRP A 114 -22.41 -0.32 -1.58
C TRP A 114 -21.34 0.74 -1.24
N LEU A 115 -20.34 0.97 -2.10
CA LEU A 115 -19.32 2.00 -1.89
C LEU A 115 -19.97 3.38 -1.97
N SER A 116 -20.82 3.58 -2.98
CA SER A 116 -21.61 4.79 -3.19
C SER A 116 -22.59 5.02 -2.05
N ALA A 117 -23.25 3.97 -1.55
CA ALA A 117 -24.13 4.05 -0.39
C ALA A 117 -23.39 4.51 0.87
N ILE A 118 -22.27 3.88 1.24
CA ILE A 118 -21.47 4.29 2.41
C ILE A 118 -20.93 5.71 2.24
N LYS A 119 -20.42 6.05 1.05
CA LYS A 119 -19.93 7.40 0.75
C LYS A 119 -21.03 8.45 0.95
N ASN A 120 -22.25 8.19 0.48
CA ASN A 120 -23.39 9.10 0.67
C ASN A 120 -23.69 9.31 2.16
N GLU A 121 -23.79 8.22 2.93
CA GLU A 121 -24.07 8.31 4.37
C GLU A 121 -22.96 9.05 5.13
N LEU A 122 -21.69 8.84 4.78
CA LEU A 122 -20.58 9.58 5.38
C LEU A 122 -20.66 11.08 5.09
N LEU A 123 -20.99 11.46 3.85
CA LEU A 123 -21.14 12.87 3.47
C LEU A 123 -22.34 13.54 4.14
N ILE A 124 -23.40 12.79 4.45
CA ILE A 124 -24.55 13.25 5.25
C ILE A 124 -24.11 13.44 6.70
N GLU A 125 -23.45 12.45 7.29
CA GLU A 125 -23.07 12.41 8.71
C GLU A 125 -22.09 13.53 9.07
N GLY A 126 -21.08 13.78 8.24
CA GLY A 126 -20.04 14.75 8.56
C GLY A 126 -19.44 15.44 7.33
N ASP A 127 -18.70 16.52 7.59
CA ASP A 127 -17.97 17.24 6.56
C ASP A 127 -16.59 16.57 6.35
N TYR A 128 -16.57 15.56 5.49
CA TYR A 128 -15.40 14.72 5.22
C TYR A 128 -14.90 14.85 3.79
N ASN A 129 -13.61 14.56 3.62
CA ASN A 129 -13.09 14.09 2.34
C ASN A 129 -13.30 12.58 2.25
N VAL A 130 -14.19 12.10 1.39
CA VAL A 130 -14.44 10.66 1.19
C VAL A 130 -13.74 10.21 -0.07
N ILE A 131 -12.82 9.25 0.05
CA ILE A 131 -12.02 8.72 -1.07
C ILE A 131 -12.40 7.27 -1.30
N ILE A 132 -12.94 6.96 -2.47
CA ILE A 132 -13.14 5.57 -2.91
C ILE A 132 -11.89 5.12 -3.67
N VAL A 133 -11.33 3.97 -3.29
CA VAL A 133 -10.17 3.37 -3.96
C VAL A 133 -10.64 2.34 -4.99
N ASP A 134 -10.57 2.69 -6.26
CA ASP A 134 -10.83 1.77 -7.36
C ASP A 134 -9.54 1.04 -7.76
N TRP A 135 -9.50 -0.27 -7.50
CA TRP A 135 -8.41 -1.16 -7.92
C TRP A 135 -8.95 -2.37 -8.68
N SER A 136 -10.10 -2.20 -9.34
CA SER A 136 -10.86 -3.25 -10.05
C SER A 136 -10.09 -3.94 -11.19
N LYS A 137 -9.04 -3.32 -11.74
CA LYS A 137 -8.16 -3.96 -12.71
C LYS A 137 -7.20 -4.96 -12.05
N GLY A 138 -6.78 -4.69 -10.80
CA GLY A 138 -5.85 -5.51 -10.02
C GLY A 138 -6.49 -6.59 -9.14
N ASN A 139 -7.82 -6.62 -8.99
CA ASN A 139 -8.54 -7.51 -8.07
C ASN A 139 -9.18 -8.74 -8.72
N LYS A 140 -8.80 -9.06 -9.96
CA LYS A 140 -9.35 -10.17 -10.76
C LYS A 140 -8.63 -11.49 -10.49
N PRO A 141 -9.18 -12.64 -10.90
CA PRO A 141 -8.53 -13.94 -10.74
C PRO A 141 -7.15 -13.98 -11.44
N PRO A 142 -6.21 -14.80 -10.95
CA PRO A 142 -6.35 -15.72 -9.81
C PRO A 142 -6.33 -15.00 -8.45
N TYR A 143 -7.03 -15.54 -7.45
CA TYR A 143 -7.14 -14.96 -6.11
C TYR A 143 -5.76 -14.74 -5.46
N THR A 144 -4.81 -15.63 -5.69
CA THR A 144 -3.43 -15.50 -5.21
C THR A 144 -2.74 -14.23 -5.73
N GLN A 145 -2.97 -13.87 -6.99
CA GLN A 145 -2.44 -12.64 -7.57
C GLN A 145 -3.15 -11.41 -7.01
N ALA A 146 -4.48 -11.43 -6.88
CA ALA A 146 -5.23 -10.34 -6.28
C ALA A 146 -4.76 -10.06 -4.84
N THR A 147 -4.57 -11.12 -4.05
CA THR A 147 -3.99 -11.04 -2.69
C THR A 147 -2.56 -10.50 -2.69
N ALA A 148 -1.72 -10.84 -3.67
CA ALA A 148 -0.39 -10.23 -3.78
C ALA A 148 -0.48 -8.72 -4.07
N ASN A 149 -1.36 -8.31 -5.00
CA ASN A 149 -1.55 -6.92 -5.40
C ASN A 149 -2.01 -6.01 -4.26
N THR A 150 -2.72 -6.55 -3.25
CA THR A 150 -3.15 -5.77 -2.07
C THR A 150 -2.01 -5.02 -1.38
N ARG A 151 -0.78 -5.57 -1.42
CA ARG A 151 0.41 -4.94 -0.84
C ARG A 151 0.77 -3.64 -1.56
N VAL A 152 0.68 -3.63 -2.89
CA VAL A 152 0.97 -2.44 -3.71
C VAL A 152 -0.13 -1.40 -3.52
N VAL A 153 -1.40 -1.80 -3.50
CA VAL A 153 -2.52 -0.87 -3.26
C VAL A 153 -2.41 -0.23 -1.87
N GLY A 154 -2.05 -1.01 -0.84
CA GLY A 154 -1.81 -0.49 0.51
C GLY A 154 -0.67 0.52 0.55
N ALA A 155 0.43 0.26 -0.17
CA ALA A 155 1.53 1.21 -0.31
C ALA A 155 1.11 2.50 -1.05
N GLN A 156 0.27 2.39 -2.07
CA GLN A 156 -0.27 3.55 -2.79
C GLN A 156 -1.17 4.41 -1.89
N ILE A 157 -2.00 3.80 -1.04
CA ILE A 157 -2.83 4.53 -0.07
C ILE A 157 -1.96 5.22 0.98
N ALA A 158 -0.92 4.55 1.49
CA ALA A 158 0.01 5.16 2.43
C ALA A 158 0.73 6.38 1.82
N LEU A 159 1.23 6.26 0.59
CA LEU A 159 1.83 7.37 -0.14
C LEU A 159 0.86 8.54 -0.30
N LEU A 160 -0.40 8.25 -0.69
CA LEU A 160 -1.43 9.26 -0.78
C LEU A 160 -1.62 10.00 0.55
N ILE A 161 -1.78 9.26 1.65
CA ILE A 161 -1.99 9.86 2.98
C ILE A 161 -0.80 10.74 3.37
N HIS A 162 0.44 10.29 3.14
CA HIS A 162 1.63 11.10 3.37
C HIS A 162 1.57 12.43 2.60
N LYS A 163 1.23 12.39 1.30
CA LYS A 163 1.13 13.61 0.49
C LYS A 163 0.01 14.54 0.95
N LEU A 164 -1.12 14.01 1.41
CA LEU A 164 -2.20 14.85 1.94
C LEU A 164 -1.77 15.52 3.25
N VAL A 165 -1.11 14.79 4.16
CA VAL A 165 -0.59 15.34 5.42
C VAL A 165 0.44 16.44 5.13
N GLU A 166 1.37 16.21 4.20
CA GLU A 166 2.39 17.19 3.80
C GLU A 166 1.79 18.46 3.19
N SER A 167 0.72 18.34 2.40
CA SER A 167 0.18 19.45 1.58
C SER A 167 -1.00 20.19 2.18
N SER A 168 -1.75 19.59 3.09
CA SER A 168 -3.05 20.11 3.55
C SER A 168 -3.19 20.31 5.06
N GLY A 169 -2.21 19.86 5.85
CA GLY A 169 -2.19 20.05 7.30
C GLY A 169 -3.10 19.12 8.11
N ILE A 170 -3.76 18.14 7.47
CA ILE A 170 -4.40 17.02 8.18
C ILE A 170 -3.33 16.15 8.86
N LYS A 171 -3.72 15.36 9.86
CA LYS A 171 -2.85 14.38 10.51
C LYS A 171 -3.24 12.95 10.13
N ASN A 172 -2.32 12.01 10.30
CA ASN A 172 -2.63 10.57 10.16
C ASN A 172 -3.79 10.15 11.07
N SER A 173 -3.91 10.77 12.26
CA SER A 173 -5.00 10.54 13.22
C SER A 173 -6.39 10.96 12.70
N ASP A 174 -6.45 11.80 11.66
CA ASP A 174 -7.71 12.26 11.06
C ASP A 174 -8.20 11.33 9.94
N VAL A 175 -7.45 10.26 9.64
CA VAL A 175 -7.74 9.32 8.56
C VAL A 175 -8.38 8.04 9.11
N HIS A 176 -9.47 7.63 8.46
CA HIS A 176 -10.16 6.36 8.71
C HIS A 176 -10.25 5.54 7.43
N ILE A 177 -9.65 4.35 7.42
CA ILE A 177 -9.72 3.42 6.30
C ILE A 177 -10.78 2.34 6.58
N ILE A 178 -11.75 2.18 5.68
CA ILE A 178 -12.83 1.21 5.71
C ILE A 178 -12.58 0.22 4.58
N GLY A 179 -12.14 -0.98 4.93
CA GLY A 179 -11.84 -2.04 3.97
C GLY A 179 -12.88 -3.15 4.01
N HIS A 180 -13.29 -3.65 2.85
CA HIS A 180 -14.13 -4.85 2.73
C HIS A 180 -13.36 -6.01 2.08
N SER A 181 -13.42 -7.21 2.67
CA SER A 181 -12.75 -8.41 2.14
C SER A 181 -11.24 -8.17 1.91
N LEU A 182 -10.71 -8.33 0.69
CA LEU A 182 -9.31 -7.97 0.37
C LEU A 182 -8.97 -6.50 0.68
N GLY A 183 -9.98 -5.60 0.64
CA GLY A 183 -9.84 -4.21 1.06
C GLY A 183 -9.46 -4.05 2.53
N SER A 184 -9.87 -4.98 3.42
CA SER A 184 -9.46 -4.98 4.83
C SER A 184 -7.95 -5.23 4.97
N HIS A 185 -7.39 -6.11 4.15
CA HIS A 185 -5.94 -6.34 4.13
C HIS A 185 -5.19 -5.16 3.50
N ILE A 186 -5.75 -4.54 2.45
CA ILE A 186 -5.21 -3.30 1.88
C ILE A 186 -5.12 -2.21 2.96
N ALA A 187 -6.17 -2.03 3.76
CA ALA A 187 -6.17 -1.09 4.88
C ALA A 187 -5.08 -1.42 5.90
N GLY A 188 -4.90 -2.72 6.23
CA GLY A 188 -3.82 -3.17 7.09
C GLY A 188 -2.42 -2.85 6.55
N TYR A 189 -2.16 -3.09 5.25
CA TYR A 189 -0.88 -2.74 4.63
C TYR A 189 -0.64 -1.23 4.55
N ALA A 190 -1.69 -0.43 4.38
CA ALA A 190 -1.58 1.02 4.47
C ALA A 190 -1.22 1.46 5.89
N GLY A 191 -1.93 0.93 6.90
CA GLY A 191 -1.68 1.24 8.30
C GLY A 191 -0.29 0.81 8.79
N GLU A 192 0.24 -0.32 8.32
CA GLU A 192 1.62 -0.75 8.61
C GLU A 192 2.68 0.29 8.21
N ARG A 193 2.37 1.13 7.21
CA ARG A 193 3.30 2.14 6.65
C ARG A 193 3.09 3.53 7.25
N LEU A 194 2.13 3.69 8.15
CA LEU A 194 1.72 4.98 8.68
C LEU A 194 1.75 4.94 10.21
N ASP A 195 2.51 5.85 10.79
CA ASP A 195 2.49 6.04 12.24
C ASP A 195 1.20 6.77 12.65
N GLU A 196 0.58 6.32 13.75
CA GLU A 196 -0.58 6.96 14.38
C GLU A 196 -1.79 7.15 13.46
N LEU A 197 -2.06 6.18 12.56
CA LEU A 197 -3.28 6.16 11.76
C LEU A 197 -4.53 6.16 12.66
N GLY A 198 -5.48 7.06 12.38
CA GLY A 198 -6.65 7.28 13.22
C GLY A 198 -7.52 6.05 13.44
N ARG A 199 -7.93 5.37 12.35
CA ARG A 199 -8.78 4.17 12.46
C ARG A 199 -8.70 3.27 11.23
N ILE A 200 -8.79 1.96 11.46
CA ILE A 200 -9.12 0.96 10.43
C ILE A 200 -10.40 0.23 10.83
N THR A 201 -11.35 0.10 9.89
CA THR A 201 -12.48 -0.82 9.99
C THR A 201 -12.35 -1.89 8.93
N GLY A 202 -12.24 -3.16 9.36
CA GLY A 202 -12.31 -4.31 8.46
C GLY A 202 -13.71 -4.90 8.43
N MET A 203 -14.29 -5.02 7.24
CA MET A 203 -15.58 -5.66 7.00
C MET A 203 -15.37 -7.03 6.35
N LEU A 204 -16.01 -8.05 6.92
CA LEU A 204 -16.13 -9.37 6.29
C LEU A 204 -17.30 -9.34 5.30
N GLY A 205 -17.15 -10.01 4.18
CA GLY A 205 -18.28 -10.33 3.29
C GLY A 205 -19.00 -11.56 3.83
N LEU A 206 -20.33 -11.51 3.86
CA LEU A 206 -21.19 -12.67 4.07
C LEU A 206 -21.44 -13.39 2.74
#